data_AF-A0A958Q5Q0-F1
#
_entry.id   AF-A0A958Q5Q0-F1
#
_cell.length_a   1.000
_cell.length_b   1.000
_cell.length_c   1.000
_cell.angle_alpha   90.00
_cell.angle_beta   90.00
_cell.angle_gamma   90.00
#
_symmetry.space_group_name_H-M   'P 1'
#
loop_
_entity.id
_entity.type
_entity.pdbx_description
1 polymer ?
#
loop_
_entity_poly.entity_id
_entity_poly.type
_entity_poly.pdbx_seq_one_letter_code
_entity_poly.pdbx_strand_id
1 'polypeptide(L)'
;MARIYRFLLLLSVLFIVPGSVLASDLRVIDALGLTRAVMKVSSPQVVHVSFQKNDNLESAVLKSQDGVVPHISGSPAGNSSVVFHNVPAGTWQVQFSLPGGAKNRINKVTIGNVAAK
;
A
#
# COMPACT_ATOMS: atom_id res chain seq x y z
N MET A 1 59.46 2.39 28.93
CA MET A 1 58.21 2.11 29.65
C MET A 1 57.15 1.76 28.62
N ALA A 2 56.89 0.46 28.46
CA ALA A 2 55.91 -0.09 27.55
C ALA A 2 54.79 -0.76 28.36
N ARG A 3 53.59 -0.85 27.76
CA ARG A 3 52.35 -1.50 28.23
C ARG A 3 51.32 -0.51 28.78
N ILE A 4 50.40 -0.09 27.90
CA ILE A 4 48.93 -0.07 28.07
C ILE A 4 48.36 0.24 26.67
N TYR A 5 48.44 -0.76 25.78
CA TYR A 5 47.75 -0.79 24.47
C TYR A 5 47.08 -2.16 24.29
N ARG A 6 46.47 -2.67 25.37
CA ARG A 6 45.78 -3.94 25.34
C ARG A 6 44.42 -3.76 25.98
N PHE A 7 43.40 -4.22 25.26
CA PHE A 7 42.03 -4.37 25.72
C PHE A 7 41.18 -3.10 25.80
N LEU A 8 40.74 -2.60 24.64
CA LEU A 8 39.32 -2.28 24.40
C LEU A 8 39.15 -1.81 22.95
N LEU A 9 39.66 -2.62 22.02
CA LEU A 9 39.19 -2.62 20.64
C LEU A 9 37.89 -3.45 20.64
N LEU A 10 36.87 -2.94 21.36
CA LEU A 10 35.52 -3.48 21.29
C LEU A 10 34.97 -3.03 19.95
N LEU A 11 35.20 -3.92 19.00
CA LEU A 11 34.60 -4.09 17.69
C LEU A 11 33.09 -3.79 17.71
N SER A 12 32.72 -2.51 17.79
CA SER A 12 31.38 -2.05 17.43
C SER A 12 31.34 -1.94 15.91
N VAL A 13 31.38 -3.09 15.23
CA VAL A 13 30.92 -3.18 13.85
C VAL A 13 29.43 -2.90 13.93
N LEU A 14 29.10 -1.63 13.72
CA LEU A 14 27.76 -1.17 13.38
C LEU A 14 27.39 -1.92 12.09
N PHE A 15 26.76 -3.07 12.24
CA PHE A 15 26.05 -3.74 11.16
C PHE A 15 24.89 -2.82 10.77
N ILE A 16 25.20 -1.80 9.97
CA ILE A 16 24.20 -1.20 9.09
C ILE A 16 23.92 -2.32 8.10
N VAL A 17 22.98 -3.21 8.46
CA VAL A 17 22.38 -4.09 7.47
C VAL A 17 21.59 -3.13 6.58
N PRO A 18 21.97 -2.89 5.32
CA PRO A 18 21.03 -2.29 4.39
C PRO A 18 19.87 -3.29 4.33
N GLY A 19 18.75 -2.94 4.98
CA GLY A 19 17.56 -3.77 4.97
C GLY A 19 17.11 -3.89 3.52
N SER A 20 17.43 -5.02 2.90
CA SER A 20 16.91 -5.37 1.58
C SER A 20 15.39 -5.40 1.72
N VAL A 21 14.71 -4.39 1.18
CA VAL A 21 13.24 -4.42 1.12
C VAL A 21 12.89 -5.51 0.10
N LEU A 22 12.71 -6.75 0.58
CA LEU A 22 12.34 -7.87 -0.26
C LEU A 22 11.02 -7.53 -0.95
N ALA A 23 10.99 -7.59 -2.28
CA ALA A 23 9.76 -7.36 -3.02
C ALA A 23 8.71 -8.40 -2.61
N SER A 24 7.55 -7.92 -2.19
CA SER A 24 6.41 -8.73 -1.75
C SER A 24 5.17 -8.40 -2.59
N ASP A 25 4.16 -9.25 -2.53
CA ASP A 25 2.99 -9.09 -3.38
C ASP A 25 2.04 -8.04 -2.82
N LEU A 26 1.68 -7.06 -3.65
CA LEU A 26 0.53 -6.21 -3.43
C LEU A 26 -0.63 -6.72 -4.28
N ARG A 27 -1.71 -7.15 -3.62
CA ARG A 27 -2.92 -7.64 -4.24
C ARG A 27 -4.08 -6.73 -3.91
N VAL A 28 -4.82 -6.32 -4.94
CA VAL A 28 -6.06 -5.54 -4.79
C VAL A 28 -7.22 -6.38 -5.29
N ILE A 29 -8.23 -6.56 -4.45
CA ILE A 29 -9.47 -7.28 -4.74
C ILE A 29 -10.67 -6.32 -4.65
N ASP A 30 -11.77 -6.69 -5.30
CA ASP A 30 -13.02 -5.94 -5.20
C ASP A 30 -13.94 -6.46 -4.07
N ALA A 31 -15.12 -5.84 -3.95
CA ALA A 31 -16.13 -6.22 -2.97
C ALA A 31 -16.69 -7.64 -3.15
N LEU A 32 -16.47 -8.29 -4.30
CA LEU A 32 -16.86 -9.68 -4.58
C LEU A 32 -15.71 -10.66 -4.34
N GLY A 33 -14.54 -10.18 -3.92
CA GLY A 33 -13.33 -10.98 -3.74
C GLY A 33 -12.56 -11.26 -5.03
N LEU A 34 -12.97 -10.67 -6.16
CA LEU A 34 -12.25 -10.86 -7.43
C LEU A 34 -10.95 -10.05 -7.41
N THR A 35 -9.85 -10.71 -7.75
CA THR A 35 -8.55 -10.04 -7.89
C THR A 35 -8.59 -9.08 -9.08
N ARG A 36 -8.28 -7.80 -8.83
CA ARG A 36 -8.25 -6.72 -9.83
C ARG A 36 -6.85 -6.32 -10.23
N ALA A 37 -5.89 -6.44 -9.32
CA ALA A 37 -4.47 -6.22 -9.61
C ALA A 37 -3.61 -7.07 -8.67
N VAL A 38 -2.47 -7.53 -9.17
CA VAL A 38 -1.40 -8.15 -8.38
C VAL A 38 -0.08 -7.66 -8.93
N MET A 39 0.82 -7.21 -8.06
CA MET A 39 2.16 -6.81 -8.46
C MET A 39 3.18 -7.15 -7.37
N LYS A 40 4.36 -7.62 -7.77
CA LYS A 40 5.55 -7.68 -6.90
C LYS A 40 6.07 -6.27 -6.70
N VAL A 41 6.13 -5.80 -5.45
CA VAL A 41 6.47 -4.41 -5.15
C VAL A 41 7.49 -4.30 -4.02
N SER A 42 8.38 -3.32 -4.13
CA SER A 42 9.08 -2.76 -2.97
C SER A 42 8.13 -1.74 -2.34
N SER A 43 7.40 -2.19 -1.32
CA SER A 43 6.44 -1.39 -0.55
C SER A 43 7.06 -0.12 0.06
N PRO A 44 6.30 0.98 0.24
CA PRO A 44 4.90 1.17 -0.13
C PRO A 44 4.68 1.69 -1.55
N GLN A 45 3.44 1.61 -2.05
CA GLN A 45 3.05 1.92 -3.43
C GLN A 45 1.84 2.86 -3.49
N VAL A 46 1.52 3.36 -4.68
CA VAL A 46 0.29 4.11 -4.99
C VAL A 46 -0.66 3.20 -5.75
N VAL A 47 -1.92 3.14 -5.33
CA VAL A 47 -2.97 2.36 -6.01
C VAL A 47 -3.98 3.32 -6.61
N HIS A 48 -4.12 3.28 -7.94
CA HIS A 48 -5.15 4.00 -8.67
C HIS A 48 -6.32 3.06 -8.94
N VAL A 49 -7.52 3.43 -8.51
CA VAL A 49 -8.74 2.68 -8.78
C VAL A 49 -9.67 3.55 -9.62
N SER A 50 -10.04 3.05 -10.79
CA SER A 50 -11.07 3.65 -11.64
C SER A 50 -12.34 2.81 -11.60
N PHE A 51 -13.48 3.49 -11.55
CA PHE A 51 -14.80 2.91 -11.37
C PHE A 51 -15.81 3.57 -12.31
N GLN A 52 -16.99 2.97 -12.44
CA GLN A 52 -18.09 3.59 -13.18
C GLN A 52 -18.44 4.94 -12.56
N LYS A 53 -18.47 6.00 -13.37
CA LYS A 53 -18.72 7.38 -12.91
C LYS A 53 -19.89 7.39 -11.92
N ASN A 54 -19.65 7.98 -10.75
CA ASN A 54 -20.66 8.12 -9.72
C ASN A 54 -20.48 9.48 -9.06
N ASP A 55 -21.45 10.38 -9.29
CA ASP A 55 -21.41 11.74 -8.76
C ASP A 55 -21.75 11.79 -7.24
N ASN A 56 -22.18 10.67 -6.66
CA ASN A 56 -22.56 10.53 -5.26
C ASN A 56 -21.59 9.66 -4.45
N LEU A 57 -20.33 9.52 -4.87
CA LEU A 57 -19.35 8.78 -4.07
C LEU A 57 -19.05 9.52 -2.76
N GLU A 58 -19.39 8.91 -1.62
CA GLU A 58 -19.11 9.50 -0.31
C GLU A 58 -17.68 9.23 0.14
N SER A 59 -17.23 7.98 0.01
CA SER A 59 -15.88 7.58 0.37
C SER A 59 -15.43 6.30 -0.34
N ALA A 60 -14.13 6.11 -0.41
CA ALA A 60 -13.51 4.88 -0.88
C ALA A 60 -12.37 4.50 0.07
N VAL A 61 -12.32 3.24 0.46
CA VAL A 61 -11.31 2.71 1.40
C VAL A 61 -10.70 1.41 0.87
N LEU A 62 -9.41 1.22 1.16
CA LEU A 62 -8.77 -0.09 1.07
C LEU A 62 -8.79 -0.74 2.45
N LYS A 63 -9.49 -1.87 2.57
CA LYS A 63 -9.52 -2.68 3.79
C LYS A 63 -8.51 -3.82 3.68
N SER A 64 -7.55 -3.87 4.60
CA SER A 64 -6.61 -4.98 4.69
C SER A 64 -7.38 -6.28 4.96
N GLN A 65 -7.12 -7.32 4.17
CA GLN A 65 -7.66 -8.67 4.40
C GLN A 65 -6.81 -9.45 5.40
N ASP A 66 -5.54 -9.05 5.57
CA ASP A 66 -4.61 -9.70 6.47
C ASP A 66 -4.77 -9.19 7.91
N GLY A 67 -5.53 -8.10 8.12
CA GLY A 67 -5.86 -7.53 9.43
C GLY A 67 -4.71 -6.81 10.13
N VAL A 68 -3.52 -6.80 9.54
CA VAL A 68 -2.29 -6.23 10.12
C VAL A 68 -2.25 -4.70 10.03
N VAL A 69 -2.85 -4.13 8.98
CA VAL A 69 -2.75 -2.70 8.67
C VAL A 69 -4.14 -2.06 8.73
N PRO A 70 -4.28 -0.84 9.30
CA PRO A 70 -5.55 -0.11 9.27
C PRO A 70 -6.02 0.16 7.84
N HIS A 71 -7.29 0.50 7.68
CA HIS A 71 -7.84 0.85 6.38
C HIS A 71 -7.18 2.12 5.83
N ILE A 72 -6.99 2.19 4.52
CA ILE A 72 -6.41 3.35 3.85
C ILE A 72 -7.53 4.10 3.15
N SER A 73 -7.74 5.37 3.52
CA SER A 73 -8.70 6.24 2.85
C SER A 73 -8.15 6.69 1.51
N GLY A 74 -9.00 6.67 0.49
CA GLY A 74 -8.66 7.13 -0.85
C GLY A 74 -8.93 8.61 -1.03
N SER A 75 -8.10 9.27 -1.83
CA SER A 75 -8.29 10.64 -2.30
C SER A 75 -8.97 10.62 -3.66
N PRO A 76 -10.09 11.34 -3.88
CA PRO A 76 -10.67 11.49 -5.21
C PRO A 76 -9.67 12.10 -6.19
N ALA A 77 -9.54 11.51 -7.38
CA ALA A 77 -8.75 12.07 -8.48
C ALA A 77 -9.62 12.44 -9.70
N GLY A 78 -10.94 12.44 -9.50
CA GLY A 78 -11.98 12.75 -10.49
C GLY A 78 -13.29 12.01 -10.15
N ASN A 79 -14.35 12.20 -10.94
CA ASN A 79 -15.67 11.62 -10.69
C ASN A 79 -15.75 10.08 -10.92
N SER A 80 -14.66 9.48 -11.42
CA SER A 80 -14.57 8.07 -11.77
C SER A 80 -13.25 7.43 -11.33
N SER A 81 -12.49 8.08 -10.44
CA SER A 81 -11.22 7.58 -9.96
C SER A 81 -10.88 8.03 -8.54
N VAL A 82 -10.20 7.14 -7.82
CA VAL A 82 -9.65 7.38 -6.49
C VAL A 82 -8.20 6.88 -6.46
N VAL A 83 -7.37 7.58 -5.69
CA VAL A 83 -5.96 7.24 -5.48
C VAL A 83 -5.73 6.95 -4.00
N PHE A 84 -5.08 5.83 -3.74
CA PHE A 84 -4.64 5.43 -2.40
C PHE A 84 -3.13 5.54 -2.34
N HIS A 85 -2.63 6.31 -1.38
CA HIS A 85 -1.20 6.53 -1.19
C HIS A 85 -0.65 5.61 -0.10
N ASN A 86 0.66 5.37 -0.17
CA ASN A 86 1.41 4.63 0.84
C ASN A 86 0.84 3.24 1.15
N VAL A 87 0.33 2.54 0.13
CA VAL A 87 -0.27 1.21 0.28
C VAL A 87 0.84 0.17 0.46
N PRO A 88 0.95 -0.47 1.63
CA PRO A 88 1.93 -1.53 1.85
C PRO A 88 1.58 -2.77 1.06
N ALA A 89 2.58 -3.60 0.77
CA ALA A 89 2.33 -4.94 0.26
C ALA A 89 1.40 -5.75 1.19
N GLY A 90 0.65 -6.67 0.61
CA GLY A 90 -0.45 -7.37 1.28
C GLY A 90 -1.70 -7.45 0.42
N THR A 91 -2.76 -8.05 0.97
CA THR A 91 -4.05 -8.17 0.28
C THR A 91 -5.03 -7.11 0.76
N TRP A 92 -5.55 -6.33 -0.20
CA TRP A 92 -6.42 -5.19 0.05
C TRP A 92 -7.73 -5.31 -0.71
N GLN A 93 -8.85 -5.10 -0.01
CA GLN A 93 -10.17 -5.02 -0.62
C GLN A 93 -10.60 -3.57 -0.78
N VAL A 94 -10.99 -3.19 -2.00
CA VAL A 94 -11.61 -1.89 -2.28
C VAL A 94 -13.07 -1.90 -1.81
N GLN A 95 -13.46 -0.92 -1.02
CA GLN A 95 -14.85 -0.67 -0.62
C GLN A 95 -15.24 0.77 -0.95
N PHE A 96 -16.44 0.94 -1.48
CA PHE A 96 -17.03 2.25 -1.77
C PHE A 96 -18.23 2.47 -0.85
N SER A 97 -18.34 3.66 -0.26
CA SER A 97 -19.57 4.13 0.37
C SER A 97 -20.35 4.98 -0.61
N LEU A 98 -21.61 4.61 -0.80
CA LEU A 98 -22.56 5.31 -1.65
C LEU A 98 -23.87 5.52 -0.85
N PRO A 99 -24.61 6.60 -1.11
CA PRO A 99 -25.89 6.84 -0.47
C PRO A 99 -26.83 5.66 -0.69
N GLY A 100 -27.56 5.29 0.36
CA GLY A 100 -28.50 4.16 0.31
C GLY A 100 -27.85 2.79 0.13
N GLY A 101 -26.53 2.65 0.33
CA GLY A 101 -25.83 1.36 0.24
C GLY A 101 -25.71 0.82 -1.18
N ALA A 102 -25.82 1.67 -2.20
CA ALA A 102 -25.60 1.28 -3.57
C ALA A 102 -24.18 0.69 -3.77
N LYS A 103 -24.03 -0.23 -4.72
CA LYS A 103 -22.72 -0.83 -5.04
C LYS A 103 -22.11 -0.12 -6.25
N ASN A 104 -20.82 0.17 -6.20
CA ASN A 104 -20.08 0.67 -7.36
C ASN A 104 -19.26 -0.43 -8.03
N ARG A 105 -19.15 -0.37 -9.36
CA ARG A 105 -18.36 -1.32 -10.14
C ARG A 105 -16.97 -0.75 -10.43
N ILE A 106 -15.95 -1.56 -10.15
CA ILE A 106 -14.56 -1.25 -10.52
C ILE A 106 -14.35 -1.57 -12.01
N ASN A 107 -13.78 -0.61 -12.72
CA ASN A 107 -13.42 -0.76 -14.14
C ASN A 107 -11.97 -1.23 -14.28
N LYS A 108 -11.04 -0.56 -13.60
CA LYS A 108 -9.61 -0.87 -13.68
C LYS A 108 -8.88 -0.45 -12.41
N VAL A 109 -7.89 -1.25 -12.00
CA VAL A 109 -6.94 -0.93 -10.94
C VAL A 109 -5.54 -0.90 -11.53
N THR A 110 -4.76 0.11 -11.19
CA THR A 110 -3.35 0.24 -11.56
C THR A 110 -2.53 0.44 -10.28
N ILE A 111 -1.40 -0.26 -10.17
CA ILE A 111 -0.45 -0.07 -9.09
C ILE A 111 0.75 0.69 -9.68
N GLY A 112 1.14 1.78 -9.04
CA GLY A 112 2.28 2.61 -9.44
C GLY A 112 3.21 2.88 -8.26
N ASN A 113 4.45 3.25 -8.56
CA ASN A 113 5.40 3.64 -7.53
C ASN A 113 4.96 4.95 -6.84
N VAL A 114 5.27 5.07 -5.55
CA VAL A 114 5.27 6.38 -4.90
C VAL A 114 6.32 7.21 -5.62
N ALA A 115 5.90 8.27 -6.31
CA ALA A 115 6.86 9.19 -6.93
C ALA A 115 7.78 9.70 -5.81
N ALA A 116 9.08 9.41 -5.91
CA ALA A 116 10.08 9.98 -5.02
C ALA A 116 10.02 11.51 -5.20
N LYS A 117 9.59 12.20 -4.14
CA LYS A 117 9.61 13.66 -4.09
C LYS A 117 10.94 14.10 -3.48
#